data_AF-A0A0G1IWC1-F1
#
_entry.id   AF-A0A0G1IWC1-F1
#
_cell.length_a   1.000
_cell.length_b   1.000
_cell.length_c   1.000
_cell.angle_alpha   90.00
_cell.angle_beta   90.00
_cell.angle_gamma   90.00
#
_symmetry.space_group_name_H-M   'P 1'
#
loop_
_entity.id
_entity.type
_entity.pdbx_description
1 polymer ?
#
loop_
_entity_poly.entity_id
_entity_poly.type
_entity_poly.pdbx_seq_one_letter_code
_entity_poly.pdbx_strand_id
1 'polypeptide(L)'
;MKDIDVINQYTGEKWYYSNIVKEHFFNPRNLLWERPENENEYDAHGMVGSPACGDMMEMWLKVDKATERVKDLKWKTFGCASAIAATSMFSVMVTENGGLPIDGALKVRPQDVMLRLGGLPNRKIHCSVLADKAFQKTANDYFRRCGKFDKIIVEGARVVDARLNITDKDIEEAVLEGAQNLEDVQKKLKVGIGSPEIITEVEQLIRFYKDKYYG
;
A
#
# COMPACT_ATOMS: atom_id res chain seq x y z
N MET A 1 -5.03 -2.60 30.76
CA MET A 1 -5.17 -3.88 30.04
C MET A 1 -6.10 -3.60 28.88
N LYS A 2 -5.71 -3.81 27.62
CA LYS A 2 -6.62 -3.59 26.48
C LYS A 2 -7.65 -4.73 26.50
N ASP A 3 -8.93 -4.37 26.59
CA ASP A 3 -10.04 -5.31 26.66
C ASP A 3 -10.10 -6.21 25.42
N ILE A 4 -10.40 -7.49 25.67
CA ILE A 4 -10.40 -8.58 24.69
C ILE A 4 -11.86 -8.93 24.39
N ASP A 5 -12.29 -8.74 23.15
CA ASP A 5 -13.73 -8.82 22.85
C ASP A 5 -14.23 -10.19 22.38
N VAL A 6 -13.40 -11.07 21.79
CA VAL A 6 -13.88 -12.39 21.30
C VAL A 6 -12.81 -13.47 21.46
N ILE A 7 -13.21 -14.58 22.09
CA ILE A 7 -12.45 -15.82 22.21
C ILE A 7 -13.09 -16.83 21.27
N ASN A 8 -12.29 -17.46 20.41
CA ASN A 8 -12.78 -18.55 19.58
C ASN A 8 -13.23 -19.71 20.49
N GLN A 9 -14.53 -20.00 20.52
CA GLN A 9 -15.13 -20.98 21.43
C GLN A 9 -14.76 -22.45 21.13
N TYR A 10 -14.11 -22.73 19.99
CA TYR A 10 -13.68 -24.08 19.62
C TYR A 10 -12.16 -24.30 19.78
N THR A 11 -11.35 -23.24 19.68
CA THR A 11 -9.87 -23.34 19.75
C THR A 11 -9.24 -22.60 20.94
N GLY A 12 -9.98 -21.73 21.63
CA GLY A 12 -9.47 -20.89 22.73
C GLY A 12 -8.55 -19.75 22.27
N GLU A 13 -8.37 -19.57 20.97
CA GLU A 13 -7.47 -18.54 20.42
C GLU A 13 -8.06 -17.13 20.52
N LYS A 14 -7.21 -16.18 20.91
CA LYS A 14 -7.54 -14.76 21.12
C LYS A 14 -7.43 -14.00 19.80
N TRP A 15 -8.52 -13.37 19.35
CA TRP A 15 -8.54 -12.64 18.06
C TRP A 15 -7.73 -11.32 18.14
N TYR A 16 -6.84 -11.08 17.17
CA TYR A 16 -5.72 -10.09 17.24
C TYR A 16 -6.02 -8.65 16.78
N TYR A 17 -7.23 -8.31 16.33
CA TYR A 17 -7.49 -6.97 15.76
C TYR A 17 -7.94 -5.97 16.82
N SER A 18 -7.43 -4.73 16.71
CA SER A 18 -7.86 -3.62 17.55
C SER A 18 -9.32 -3.23 17.26
N ASN A 19 -9.94 -2.50 18.19
CA ASN A 19 -11.29 -1.96 17.99
C ASN A 19 -11.35 -0.98 16.82
N ILE A 20 -10.25 -0.26 16.58
CA ILE A 20 -10.12 0.66 15.42
C ILE A 20 -10.14 -0.14 14.12
N VAL A 21 -9.44 -1.28 14.05
CA VAL A 21 -9.48 -2.15 12.86
C VAL A 21 -10.87 -2.68 12.60
N LYS A 22 -11.58 -3.13 13.64
CA LYS A 22 -12.98 -3.59 13.50
C LYS A 22 -13.87 -2.47 12.98
N GLU A 23 -13.78 -1.28 13.55
CA GLU A 23 -14.57 -0.13 13.14
C GLU A 23 -14.31 0.24 11.68
N HIS A 24 -13.05 0.33 11.26
CA HIS A 24 -12.71 0.64 9.87
C HIS A 24 -13.04 -0.48 8.88
N PHE A 25 -13.23 -1.71 9.35
CA PHE A 25 -13.69 -2.85 8.54
C PHE A 25 -15.21 -2.88 8.40
N PHE A 26 -15.96 -2.76 9.51
CA PHE A 26 -17.42 -2.82 9.50
C PHE A 26 -18.06 -1.51 9.04
N ASN A 27 -17.45 -0.38 9.35
CA ASN A 27 -17.90 0.97 9.01
C ASN A 27 -16.79 1.73 8.25
N PRO A 28 -16.40 1.27 7.05
CA PRO A 28 -15.30 1.87 6.31
C PRO A 28 -15.60 3.33 5.94
N ARG A 29 -14.60 4.20 6.08
CA ARG A 29 -14.68 5.61 5.75
C ARG A 29 -14.30 5.82 4.29
N ASN A 30 -15.00 6.73 3.62
CA ASN A 30 -14.77 7.11 2.23
C ASN A 30 -14.87 5.97 1.19
N LEU A 31 -15.51 4.85 1.57
CA LEU A 31 -15.82 3.77 0.65
C LEU A 31 -16.88 4.22 -0.36
N LEU A 32 -16.68 3.86 -1.63
CA LEU A 32 -17.70 3.88 -2.67
C LEU A 32 -18.20 2.47 -2.95
N TRP A 33 -19.51 2.29 -2.82
CA TRP A 33 -20.19 1.06 -3.18
C TRP A 33 -20.27 0.89 -4.70
N GLU A 34 -20.46 1.98 -5.41
CA GLU A 34 -20.56 2.05 -6.86
C GLU A 34 -19.53 3.01 -7.42
N ARG A 35 -19.05 2.74 -8.64
CA ARG A 35 -18.10 3.65 -9.29
C ARG A 35 -18.84 4.95 -9.63
N PRO A 36 -18.17 6.12 -9.58
CA PRO A 36 -18.77 7.36 -10.05
C PRO A 36 -19.23 7.23 -11.50
N GLU A 37 -20.44 7.70 -11.81
CA GLU A 37 -20.99 7.66 -13.17
C GLU A 37 -20.30 8.65 -14.12
N ASN A 38 -19.78 9.75 -13.56
CA ASN A 38 -19.15 10.82 -14.31
C ASN A 38 -17.65 10.91 -14.00
N GLU A 39 -16.82 10.72 -15.01
CA GLU A 39 -15.36 10.78 -14.90
C GLU A 39 -14.81 12.15 -14.48
N ASN A 40 -15.60 13.23 -14.62
CA ASN A 40 -15.23 14.59 -14.24
C ASN A 40 -15.61 14.96 -12.80
N GLU A 41 -16.27 14.07 -12.05
CA GLU A 41 -16.63 14.34 -10.65
C GLU A 41 -15.39 14.48 -9.74
N TYR A 42 -14.32 13.77 -10.12
CA TYR A 42 -13.03 13.72 -9.44
C TYR A 42 -11.92 14.24 -10.36
N ASP A 43 -10.87 14.75 -9.74
CA ASP A 43 -9.73 15.32 -10.44
C ASP A 43 -8.78 14.26 -10.99
N ALA A 44 -8.80 13.06 -10.41
CA ALA A 44 -7.97 11.94 -10.82
C ALA A 44 -8.55 10.59 -10.40
N HIS A 45 -8.13 9.55 -11.11
CA HIS A 45 -8.45 8.15 -10.83
C HIS A 45 -7.22 7.26 -10.96
N GLY A 46 -7.11 6.27 -10.08
CA GLY A 46 -6.07 5.26 -10.14
C GLY A 46 -6.61 3.88 -9.77
N MET A 47 -6.12 2.87 -10.48
CA MET A 47 -6.44 1.47 -10.22
C MET A 47 -5.15 0.65 -10.14
N VAL A 48 -5.09 -0.23 -9.14
CA VAL A 48 -4.06 -1.26 -8.98
C VAL A 48 -4.73 -2.58 -8.70
N GLY A 49 -4.10 -3.67 -9.12
CA GLY A 49 -4.56 -5.01 -8.80
C GLY A 49 -3.46 -6.02 -9.03
N SER A 50 -3.55 -7.15 -8.34
CA SER A 50 -2.64 -8.28 -8.52
C SER A 50 -3.43 -9.50 -8.98
N PRO A 51 -3.16 -10.02 -10.19
CA PRO A 51 -3.73 -11.30 -10.64
C PRO A 51 -3.41 -12.48 -9.72
N ALA A 52 -2.33 -12.40 -8.94
CA ALA A 52 -1.86 -13.49 -8.08
C ALA A 52 -2.69 -13.65 -6.79
N CYS A 53 -3.11 -12.54 -6.17
CA CYS A 53 -3.94 -12.57 -4.95
C CYS A 53 -5.42 -12.25 -5.20
N GLY A 54 -5.77 -11.79 -6.40
CA GLY A 54 -7.13 -11.37 -6.75
C GLY A 54 -7.57 -10.04 -6.12
N ASP A 55 -6.66 -9.35 -5.41
CA ASP A 55 -6.96 -8.05 -4.83
C ASP A 55 -6.94 -6.96 -5.91
N MET A 56 -7.92 -6.06 -5.85
CA MET A 56 -8.02 -4.89 -6.72
C MET A 56 -8.43 -3.68 -5.88
N MET A 57 -7.84 -2.53 -6.18
CA MET A 57 -8.13 -1.27 -5.52
C MET A 57 -8.21 -0.12 -6.51
N GLU A 58 -9.28 0.65 -6.38
CA GLU A 58 -9.53 1.88 -7.11
C GLU A 58 -9.64 3.05 -6.13
N MET A 59 -9.12 4.19 -6.55
CA MET A 59 -9.20 5.44 -5.82
C MET A 59 -9.59 6.58 -6.75
N TRP A 60 -10.41 7.49 -6.24
CA TRP A 60 -10.82 8.72 -6.89
C TRP A 60 -10.47 9.89 -5.98
N LEU A 61 -9.70 10.83 -6.53
CA LEU A 61 -9.11 11.92 -5.79
C LEU A 61 -9.71 13.24 -6.22
N LYS A 62 -10.11 14.05 -5.24
CA LYS A 62 -10.47 15.45 -5.42
C LYS A 62 -9.45 16.34 -4.71
N VAL A 63 -8.99 17.39 -5.37
CA VAL A 63 -7.91 18.25 -4.91
C VAL A 63 -8.36 19.69 -4.91
N ASP A 64 -8.06 20.40 -3.83
CA ASP A 64 -8.14 21.85 -3.82
C ASP A 64 -7.04 22.44 -4.72
N LYS A 65 -7.43 23.05 -5.85
CA LYS A 65 -6.49 23.53 -6.87
C LYS A 65 -5.62 24.70 -6.40
N ALA A 66 -6.07 25.47 -5.39
CA ALA A 66 -5.30 26.61 -4.88
C ALA A 66 -4.21 26.17 -3.91
N THR A 67 -4.45 25.09 -3.16
CA THR A 67 -3.56 24.63 -2.08
C THR A 67 -2.88 23.29 -2.37
N GLU A 68 -3.28 22.58 -3.42
CA GLU A 68 -2.84 21.22 -3.76
C GLU A 68 -3.05 20.19 -2.64
N ARG A 69 -4.10 20.40 -1.85
CA ARG A 69 -4.48 19.52 -0.74
C ARG A 69 -5.57 18.55 -1.14
N VAL A 70 -5.50 17.34 -0.61
CA VAL A 70 -6.48 16.28 -0.80
C VAL A 70 -7.80 16.70 -0.14
N LYS A 71 -8.79 17.09 -0.95
CA LYS A 71 -10.11 17.52 -0.50
C LYS A 71 -11.04 16.33 -0.24
N ASP A 72 -10.96 15.32 -1.08
CA ASP A 72 -11.68 14.07 -0.92
C ASP A 72 -10.87 12.92 -1.52
N LEU A 73 -10.89 11.76 -0.89
CA LEU A 73 -10.30 10.54 -1.42
C LEU A 73 -11.29 9.40 -1.22
N LYS A 74 -11.99 9.07 -2.31
CA LYS A 74 -12.91 7.94 -2.36
C LYS A 74 -12.22 6.71 -2.88
N TRP A 75 -12.67 5.54 -2.46
CA TRP A 75 -12.03 4.29 -2.86
C TRP A 75 -13.02 3.13 -2.92
N LYS A 76 -12.67 2.12 -3.70
CA LYS A 76 -13.37 0.84 -3.80
C LYS A 76 -12.33 -0.27 -3.88
N THR A 77 -12.53 -1.36 -3.16
CA THR A 77 -11.59 -2.48 -3.20
C THR A 77 -12.34 -3.81 -3.23
N PHE A 78 -11.74 -4.77 -3.90
CA PHE A 78 -11.98 -6.18 -3.69
C PHE A 78 -10.73 -6.72 -3.01
N GLY A 79 -10.84 -7.13 -1.75
CA GLY A 79 -9.69 -7.69 -1.06
C GLY A 79 -9.91 -8.05 0.40
N CYS A 80 -8.79 -8.35 1.05
CA CYS A 80 -8.71 -8.82 2.43
C CYS A 80 -9.37 -7.84 3.44
N ALA A 81 -9.93 -8.32 4.56
CA ALA A 81 -10.50 -7.46 5.61
C ALA A 81 -9.51 -6.40 6.13
N SER A 82 -8.21 -6.73 6.16
CA SER A 82 -7.16 -5.79 6.54
C SER A 82 -6.88 -4.73 5.46
N ALA A 83 -7.12 -5.02 4.18
CA ALA A 83 -7.00 -4.05 3.08
C ALA A 83 -8.12 -3.01 3.16
N ILE A 84 -9.35 -3.46 3.45
CA ILE A 84 -10.49 -2.57 3.72
C ILE A 84 -10.17 -1.64 4.89
N ALA A 85 -9.75 -2.19 6.03
CA ALA A 85 -9.44 -1.38 7.21
C ALA A 85 -8.25 -0.42 6.99
N ALA A 86 -7.18 -0.88 6.33
CA ALA A 86 -6.01 -0.06 6.01
C ALA A 86 -6.36 1.09 5.06
N THR A 87 -7.12 0.82 4.00
CA THR A 87 -7.51 1.84 3.02
C THR A 87 -8.49 2.84 3.61
N SER A 88 -9.44 2.34 4.40
CA SER A 88 -10.35 3.16 5.20
C SER A 88 -9.56 4.14 6.09
N MET A 89 -8.58 3.66 6.85
CA MET A 89 -7.74 4.52 7.69
C MET A 89 -6.87 5.49 6.87
N PHE A 90 -6.19 4.99 5.82
CA PHE A 90 -5.38 5.82 4.94
C PHE A 90 -6.20 6.99 4.36
N SER A 91 -7.41 6.71 3.88
CA SER A 91 -8.30 7.74 3.33
C SER A 91 -8.65 8.83 4.36
N VAL A 92 -8.82 8.46 5.63
CA VAL A 92 -9.02 9.43 6.73
C VAL A 92 -7.75 10.23 6.98
N MET A 93 -6.60 9.59 7.09
CA MET A 93 -5.32 10.27 7.36
C MET A 93 -5.00 11.35 6.33
N VAL A 94 -5.32 11.11 5.05
CA VAL A 94 -5.02 12.08 3.98
C VAL A 94 -6.10 13.16 3.81
N THR A 95 -7.32 12.96 4.34
CA THR A 95 -8.44 13.92 4.22
C THR A 95 -8.74 14.68 5.52
N GLU A 96 -8.32 14.19 6.69
CA GLU A 96 -8.56 14.86 7.97
C GLU A 96 -7.84 16.20 8.09
N ASN A 97 -8.30 17.05 9.00
CA ASN A 97 -7.68 18.35 9.32
C ASN A 97 -7.45 19.26 8.09
N GLY A 98 -8.39 19.26 7.14
CA GLY A 98 -8.31 20.06 5.90
C GLY A 98 -7.46 19.42 4.80
N GLY A 99 -7.14 18.14 4.92
CA GLY A 99 -6.44 17.36 3.92
C GLY A 99 -4.94 17.56 3.94
N LEU A 100 -4.19 16.52 3.60
CA LEU A 100 -2.75 16.62 3.37
C LEU A 100 -2.48 17.21 1.97
N PRO A 101 -1.38 17.98 1.79
CA PRO A 101 -0.83 18.21 0.47
C PRO A 101 -0.56 16.86 -0.23
N ILE A 102 -0.74 16.78 -1.55
CA ILE A 102 -0.53 15.51 -2.29
C ILE A 102 0.86 14.92 -2.02
N ASP A 103 1.89 15.76 -2.01
CA ASP A 103 3.27 15.35 -1.73
C ASP A 103 3.46 14.82 -0.30
N GLY A 104 2.61 15.25 0.65
CA GLY A 104 2.56 14.73 2.02
C GLY A 104 1.80 13.41 2.10
N ALA A 105 0.70 13.28 1.35
CA ALA A 105 -0.06 12.04 1.25
C ALA A 105 0.76 10.90 0.62
N LEU A 106 1.60 11.20 -0.38
CA LEU A 106 2.56 10.26 -0.97
C LEU A 106 3.66 9.77 -0.02
N LYS A 107 3.84 10.44 1.13
CA LYS A 107 4.83 10.07 2.14
C LYS A 107 4.23 9.28 3.30
N VAL A 108 2.91 9.07 3.31
CA VAL A 108 2.25 8.25 4.33
C VAL A 108 2.63 6.80 4.10
N ARG A 109 3.37 6.21 5.04
CA ARG A 109 3.87 4.85 4.90
C ARG A 109 2.87 3.84 5.47
N PRO A 110 2.91 2.57 5.03
CA PRO A 110 2.11 1.49 5.60
C PRO A 110 2.15 1.40 7.14
N GLN A 111 3.30 1.70 7.75
CA GLN A 111 3.54 1.70 9.19
C GLN A 111 2.76 2.82 9.88
N ASP A 112 2.62 3.98 9.26
CA ASP A 112 1.86 5.11 9.80
C ASP A 112 0.36 4.75 9.87
N VAL A 113 -0.14 4.06 8.84
CA VAL A 113 -1.51 3.51 8.80
C VAL A 113 -1.72 2.46 9.88
N MET A 114 -0.77 1.52 10.03
CA MET A 114 -0.83 0.48 11.07
C MET A 114 -0.82 1.08 12.48
N LEU A 115 -0.01 2.11 12.71
CA LEU A 115 0.05 2.81 13.99
C LEU A 115 -1.29 3.46 14.32
N ARG A 116 -1.92 4.13 13.35
CA ARG A 116 -3.26 4.73 13.52
C ARG A 116 -4.35 3.69 13.73
N LEU A 117 -4.23 2.52 13.12
CA LEU A 117 -5.09 1.38 13.38
C LEU A 117 -4.85 0.73 14.77
N GLY A 118 -3.87 1.18 15.54
CA GLY A 118 -3.55 0.59 16.86
C GLY A 118 -2.84 -0.76 16.77
N GLY A 119 -2.24 -1.07 15.61
CA GLY A 119 -1.48 -2.27 15.32
C GLY A 119 -2.20 -3.27 14.41
N LEU A 120 -1.42 -3.92 13.55
CA LEU A 120 -1.80 -5.09 12.75
C LEU A 120 -0.65 -6.12 12.82
N PRO A 121 -0.91 -7.43 12.68
CA PRO A 121 0.19 -8.40 12.62
C PRO A 121 1.11 -8.09 11.44
N ASN A 122 2.44 -8.17 11.63
CA ASN A 122 3.45 -7.82 10.59
C ASN A 122 3.24 -8.53 9.25
N ARG A 123 2.69 -9.75 9.24
CA ARG A 123 2.34 -10.49 8.02
C ARG A 123 1.27 -9.82 7.13
N LYS A 124 0.63 -8.74 7.62
CA LYS A 124 -0.48 -8.04 6.94
C LYS A 124 -0.10 -6.68 6.35
N ILE A 125 1.18 -6.34 6.35
CA ILE A 125 1.72 -5.12 5.73
C ILE A 125 1.42 -5.09 4.22
N HIS A 126 1.37 -6.23 3.54
CA HIS A 126 0.98 -6.28 2.13
C HIS A 126 -0.41 -5.65 1.86
N CYS A 127 -1.38 -5.80 2.78
CA CYS A 127 -2.72 -5.23 2.61
C CYS A 127 -2.71 -3.69 2.77
N SER A 128 -1.72 -3.07 3.42
CA SER A 128 -1.53 -1.61 3.44
C SER A 128 -0.71 -1.08 2.26
N VAL A 129 0.13 -1.91 1.65
CA VAL A 129 0.88 -1.56 0.42
C VAL A 129 -0.05 -1.38 -0.78
N LEU A 130 -1.19 -2.08 -0.81
CA LEU A 130 -2.18 -1.91 -1.88
C LEU A 130 -2.73 -0.47 -1.93
N ALA A 131 -3.03 0.11 -0.76
CA ALA A 131 -3.50 1.50 -0.67
C ALA A 131 -2.44 2.52 -1.09
N ASP A 132 -1.19 2.30 -0.69
CA ASP A 132 -0.04 3.13 -1.08
C ASP A 132 0.15 3.14 -2.61
N LYS A 133 0.20 1.96 -3.23
CA LYS A 133 0.30 1.81 -4.70
C LYS A 133 -0.89 2.42 -5.43
N ALA A 134 -2.11 2.22 -4.92
CA ALA A 134 -3.34 2.80 -5.48
C ALA A 134 -3.29 4.33 -5.44
N PHE A 135 -2.87 4.90 -4.32
CA PHE A 135 -2.77 6.35 -4.16
C PHE A 135 -1.68 6.93 -5.06
N GLN A 136 -0.51 6.30 -5.15
CA GLN A 136 0.55 6.71 -6.07
C GLN A 136 0.04 6.74 -7.53
N LYS A 137 -0.68 5.70 -7.96
CA LYS A 137 -1.28 5.66 -9.31
C LYS A 137 -2.25 6.81 -9.54
N THR A 138 -3.07 7.12 -8.53
CA THR A 138 -4.06 8.20 -8.56
C THR A 138 -3.40 9.59 -8.57
N ALA A 139 -2.38 9.80 -7.74
CA ALA A 139 -1.60 11.04 -7.72
C ALA A 139 -0.88 11.27 -9.07
N ASN A 140 -0.32 10.21 -9.65
CA ASN A 140 0.28 10.29 -10.99
C ASN A 140 -0.74 10.68 -12.08
N ASP A 141 -1.97 10.16 -12.02
CA ASP A 141 -3.04 10.58 -12.93
C ASP A 141 -3.38 12.08 -12.75
N TYR A 142 -3.47 12.55 -11.51
CA TYR A 142 -3.66 13.97 -11.19
C TYR A 142 -2.54 14.84 -11.78
N PHE A 143 -1.28 14.45 -11.58
CA PHE A 143 -0.12 15.18 -12.11
C PHE A 143 -0.11 15.21 -13.63
N ARG A 144 -0.47 14.12 -14.32
CA ARG A 144 -0.63 14.11 -15.78
C ARG A 144 -1.68 15.09 -16.26
N ARG A 145 -2.87 15.08 -15.64
CA ARG A 145 -3.98 15.98 -15.99
C ARG A 145 -3.64 17.45 -15.76
N CYS A 146 -2.76 17.74 -14.79
CA CYS A 146 -2.29 19.09 -14.49
C CYS A 146 -0.99 19.48 -15.22
N GLY A 147 -0.41 18.62 -16.06
CA GLY A 147 0.83 18.88 -16.79
C GLY A 147 2.12 18.87 -15.94
N LYS A 148 2.08 18.34 -14.72
CA LYS A 148 3.21 18.26 -13.77
C LYS A 148 3.99 16.96 -13.92
N PHE A 149 4.59 16.76 -15.09
CA PHE A 149 5.23 15.48 -15.43
C PHE A 149 6.48 15.17 -14.57
N ASP A 150 7.12 16.20 -14.01
CA ASP A 150 8.26 16.11 -13.10
C ASP A 150 7.93 15.45 -11.76
N LYS A 151 6.66 15.51 -11.32
CA LYS A 151 6.19 14.88 -10.08
C LYS A 151 5.73 13.43 -10.26
N ILE A 152 5.70 12.90 -11.49
CA ILE A 152 5.21 11.54 -11.75
C ILE A 152 6.22 10.52 -11.26
N ILE A 153 5.76 9.62 -10.38
CA ILE A 153 6.56 8.50 -9.86
C ILE A 153 6.33 7.29 -10.78
N VAL A 154 7.30 6.98 -11.64
CA VAL A 154 7.23 5.83 -12.57
C VAL A 154 7.70 4.56 -11.86
N GLU A 155 6.83 3.56 -11.73
CA GLU A 155 7.25 2.20 -11.38
C GLU A 155 7.79 1.50 -12.64
N GLY A 156 9.06 1.73 -12.97
CA GLY A 156 9.78 0.85 -13.88
C GLY A 156 10.31 -0.35 -13.12
N ALA A 157 10.18 -1.56 -13.67
CA ALA A 157 10.91 -2.72 -13.18
C ALA A 157 12.30 -2.69 -13.82
N ARG A 158 13.34 -2.57 -13.00
CA ARG A 158 14.73 -2.63 -13.45
C ARG A 158 15.21 -4.06 -13.28
N VAL A 159 15.71 -4.67 -14.35
CA VAL A 159 16.31 -6.01 -14.28
C VAL A 159 17.58 -5.94 -13.42
N VAL A 160 17.63 -6.77 -12.38
CA VAL A 160 18.75 -6.90 -11.45
C VAL A 160 19.55 -8.15 -11.76
N ASP A 161 18.89 -9.28 -12.02
CA ASP A 161 19.53 -10.51 -12.49
C ASP A 161 19.08 -10.81 -13.92
N ALA A 162 19.93 -10.46 -14.89
CA ALA A 162 19.65 -10.68 -16.30
C ALA A 162 19.57 -12.17 -16.68
N ARG A 163 20.18 -13.06 -15.91
CA ARG A 163 20.22 -14.50 -16.19
C ARG A 163 18.90 -15.17 -15.84
N LEU A 164 18.30 -14.76 -14.72
CA LEU A 164 17.01 -15.27 -14.25
C LEU A 164 15.83 -14.35 -14.58
N ASN A 165 16.13 -13.22 -15.24
CA ASN A 165 15.19 -12.14 -15.54
C ASN A 165 14.45 -11.65 -14.28
N ILE A 166 15.19 -11.51 -13.17
CA ILE A 166 14.68 -11.03 -11.89
C ILE A 166 14.86 -9.52 -11.85
N THR A 167 13.83 -8.82 -11.44
CA THR A 167 13.77 -7.37 -11.32
C THR A 167 13.85 -6.91 -9.88
N ASP A 168 14.08 -5.61 -9.70
CA ASP A 168 13.97 -4.96 -8.39
C ASP A 168 12.57 -5.13 -7.77
N LYS A 169 11.53 -5.23 -8.61
CA LYS A 169 10.15 -5.51 -8.18
C LYS A 169 9.94 -6.93 -7.66
N ASP A 170 10.61 -7.93 -8.23
CA ASP A 170 10.56 -9.30 -7.69
C ASP A 170 11.22 -9.35 -6.29
N ILE A 171 12.31 -8.61 -6.10
CA ILE A 171 12.97 -8.46 -4.79
C ILE A 171 12.07 -7.71 -3.82
N GLU A 172 11.40 -6.64 -4.26
CA GLU A 172 10.41 -5.89 -3.48
C GLU A 172 9.29 -6.83 -2.97
N GLU A 173 8.75 -7.68 -3.84
CA GLU A 173 7.71 -8.66 -3.51
C GLU A 173 8.22 -9.72 -2.52
N ALA A 174 9.42 -10.27 -2.72
CA ALA A 174 10.01 -11.23 -1.80
C ALA A 174 10.16 -10.65 -0.37
N VAL A 175 10.53 -9.38 -0.25
CA VAL A 175 10.61 -8.65 1.03
C VAL A 175 9.22 -8.45 1.65
N LEU A 176 8.21 -8.08 0.86
CA LEU A 176 6.83 -7.93 1.32
C LEU A 176 6.21 -9.25 1.83
N GLU A 177 6.63 -10.36 1.25
CA GLU A 177 6.29 -11.70 1.72
C GLU A 177 7.14 -12.19 2.90
N GLY A 178 8.01 -11.33 3.45
CA GLY A 178 8.72 -11.55 4.70
C GLY A 178 10.20 -11.89 4.60
N ALA A 179 10.82 -11.87 3.41
CA ALA A 179 12.27 -12.08 3.30
C ALA A 179 13.06 -10.97 4.00
N GLN A 180 14.01 -11.32 4.87
CA GLN A 180 14.73 -10.36 5.73
C GLN A 180 16.18 -10.13 5.34
N ASN A 181 16.78 -11.06 4.59
CA ASN A 181 18.19 -11.04 4.22
C ASN A 181 18.40 -11.68 2.84
N LEU A 182 19.64 -11.65 2.36
CA LEU A 182 20.02 -12.23 1.06
C LEU A 182 19.64 -13.70 0.94
N GLU A 183 19.84 -14.50 2.00
CA GLU A 183 19.53 -15.93 2.00
C GLU A 183 18.04 -16.18 1.78
N ASP A 184 17.16 -15.43 2.45
CA ASP A 184 15.71 -15.53 2.28
C ASP A 184 15.27 -15.20 0.86
N VAL A 185 15.81 -14.13 0.29
CA VAL A 185 15.50 -13.71 -1.09
C VAL A 185 16.06 -14.72 -2.10
N GLN A 186 17.28 -15.23 -1.88
CA GLN A 186 17.88 -16.29 -2.69
C GLN A 186 17.08 -17.58 -2.62
N LYS A 187 16.52 -17.94 -1.46
CA LYS A 187 15.69 -19.12 -1.32
C LYS A 187 14.46 -19.05 -2.23
N LYS A 188 13.83 -17.87 -2.31
CA LYS A 188 12.64 -17.59 -3.13
C LYS A 188 12.94 -17.41 -4.62
N LEU A 189 13.87 -16.52 -4.95
CA LEU A 189 14.09 -16.05 -6.33
C LEU A 189 15.32 -16.68 -7.00
N LYS A 190 16.22 -17.32 -6.23
CA LYS A 190 17.54 -17.79 -6.71
C LYS A 190 18.48 -16.69 -7.22
N VAL A 191 18.14 -15.42 -6.97
CA VAL A 191 18.86 -14.22 -7.41
C VAL A 191 20.32 -14.22 -6.95
N GLY A 192 21.28 -13.96 -7.85
CA GLY A 192 22.69 -13.83 -7.49
C GLY A 192 23.41 -15.13 -7.09
N ILE A 193 22.74 -16.30 -7.10
CA ILE A 193 23.41 -17.61 -6.90
C ILE A 193 24.36 -17.90 -8.06
N GLY A 194 23.94 -17.54 -9.28
CA GLY A 194 24.72 -17.74 -10.51
C GLY A 194 25.44 -16.49 -11.01
N SER A 195 25.35 -15.38 -10.27
CA SER A 195 25.83 -14.04 -10.65
C SER A 195 26.30 -13.30 -9.37
N PRO A 196 27.47 -13.66 -8.79
CA PRO A 196 27.91 -13.08 -7.51
C PRO A 196 28.09 -11.56 -7.52
N GLU A 197 28.35 -10.97 -8.70
CA GLU A 197 28.56 -9.55 -8.91
C GLU A 197 27.35 -8.67 -8.57
N ILE A 198 26.13 -9.21 -8.61
CA ILE A 198 24.90 -8.47 -8.26
C ILE A 198 24.52 -8.59 -6.78
N ILE A 199 25.25 -9.38 -5.98
CA ILE A 199 24.89 -9.63 -4.58
C ILE A 199 24.81 -8.33 -3.77
N THR A 200 25.80 -7.43 -3.93
CA THR A 200 25.83 -6.15 -3.21
C THR A 200 24.62 -5.28 -3.54
N GLU A 201 24.21 -5.26 -4.81
CA GLU A 201 23.03 -4.53 -5.25
C GLU A 201 21.74 -5.12 -4.68
N VAL A 202 21.61 -6.46 -4.69
CA VAL A 202 20.48 -7.18 -4.09
C VAL A 202 20.38 -6.86 -2.59
N GLU A 203 21.49 -6.86 -1.86
CA GLU A 203 21.51 -6.51 -0.44
C GLU A 203 21.07 -5.06 -0.18
N GLN A 204 21.49 -4.11 -1.04
CA GLN A 204 21.06 -2.72 -0.96
C GLN A 204 19.55 -2.58 -1.21
N LEU A 205 19.01 -3.29 -2.20
CA LEU A 205 17.57 -3.32 -2.50
C LEU A 205 16.77 -3.93 -1.34
N ILE A 206 17.25 -5.02 -0.75
CA ILE A 206 16.62 -5.62 0.43
C ILE A 206 16.56 -4.62 1.58
N ARG A 207 17.67 -3.92 1.89
CA ARG A 207 17.69 -2.90 2.93
C ARG A 207 16.73 -1.74 2.62
N PHE A 208 16.73 -1.27 1.38
CA PHE A 208 15.84 -0.20 0.93
C PHE A 208 14.36 -0.58 1.10
N TYR A 209 13.93 -1.75 0.61
CA TYR A 209 12.53 -2.18 0.71
C TYR A 209 12.13 -2.54 2.15
N LYS A 210 13.07 -3.04 2.96
CA LYS A 210 12.82 -3.26 4.39
C LYS A 210 12.55 -1.95 5.12
N ASP A 211 13.40 -0.95 4.95
CA ASP A 211 13.21 0.39 5.53
C ASP A 211 11.90 1.03 5.03
N LYS A 212 11.63 0.91 3.72
CA LYS A 212 10.40 1.42 3.10
C LYS A 212 9.14 0.83 3.75
N TYR A 213 9.07 -0.48 3.98
CA TYR A 213 7.82 -1.17 4.37
C TYR A 213 7.72 -1.62 5.83
N TYR A 214 8.86 -1.81 6.50
CA TYR A 214 8.92 -2.29 7.88
C TYR A 214 9.57 -1.29 8.85
N GLY A 215 10.31 -0.29 8.34
CA GLY A 215 11.08 0.67 9.15
C GLY A 215 12.27 0.00 9.81
#